data_AF-A0A952WMC6-F1
#
_entry.id   AF-A0A952WMC6-F1
#
_cell.length_a   1.000
_cell.length_b   1.000
_cell.length_c   1.000
_cell.angle_alpha   90.00
_cell.angle_beta   90.00
_cell.angle_gamma   90.00
#
_symmetry.space_group_name_H-M   'P 1'
#
loop_
_entity.id
_entity.type
_entity.pdbx_description
1 polymer ?
#
loop_
_entity_poly.entity_id
_entity_poly.type
_entity_poly.pdbx_seq_one_letter_code
_entity_poly.pdbx_strand_id
1 'polypeptide(L)'
;MPGRVHVILTTHTTRHLRRSLLGVAFQDLPAAEVIVSCDNDQPEIAAVVRECSAELGRAIVVVQRAFTGECRVGQARNNGLRALVSAGAELTDRVLYLDGDCSPSSSVVRVHGHRGERVDLLVGFRVELTPEQTEAFDEGAVRAGRDAAILTPEQARALARRDRRYRRQLFLRRFGLVKRHKPKVLSAHFSVGVGAILRVNGFDEEFTGWGQEDDDVGRRLHGSGASAGVVVREALVLHQWHPTRAPGVWKESAGVERFRRRLPWRCARGVTDPIEQPPVTARRFEGGIEVNCREVLPPGHRRGDGADAQGIA
;
A
#
# COMPACT_ATOMS: atom_id res chain seq x y z
N MET A 1 -4.85 -8.69 -22.13
CA MET A 1 -5.54 -7.57 -21.46
C MET A 1 -4.56 -6.96 -20.47
N PRO A 2 -4.44 -5.63 -20.36
CA PRO A 2 -3.70 -5.03 -19.25
C PRO A 2 -4.35 -5.44 -17.92
N GLY A 3 -3.53 -5.76 -16.92
CA GLY A 3 -4.02 -6.18 -15.60
C GLY A 3 -4.72 -5.03 -14.87
N ARG A 4 -5.68 -5.38 -14.01
CA ARG A 4 -6.46 -4.41 -13.22
C ARG A 4 -5.57 -3.76 -12.16
N VAL A 5 -5.95 -2.56 -11.72
CA VAL A 5 -5.29 -1.86 -10.62
C VAL A 5 -6.19 -1.93 -9.39
N HIS A 6 -5.64 -2.46 -8.31
CA HIS A 6 -6.24 -2.55 -6.98
C HIS A 6 -5.56 -1.56 -6.05
N VAL A 7 -6.28 -1.01 -5.08
CA VAL A 7 -5.74 -0.05 -4.12
C VAL A 7 -5.76 -0.66 -2.72
N ILE A 8 -4.61 -0.63 -2.04
CA ILE A 8 -4.51 -0.95 -0.60
C ILE A 8 -4.14 0.33 0.13
N LEU A 9 -5.08 0.85 0.91
CA LEU A 9 -4.91 1.95 1.85
C LEU A 9 -4.54 1.37 3.22
N THR A 10 -3.38 1.73 3.75
CA THR A 10 -2.98 1.30 5.10
C THR A 10 -3.23 2.40 6.11
N THR A 11 -3.96 2.13 7.18
CA THR A 11 -4.24 3.14 8.21
C THR A 11 -4.18 2.56 9.62
N HIS A 12 -4.01 3.44 10.61
CA HIS A 12 -4.15 3.12 12.03
C HIS A 12 -5.11 4.10 12.74
N THR A 13 -5.68 5.08 12.01
CA THR A 13 -6.60 6.07 12.59
C THR A 13 -7.65 6.47 11.56
N THR A 14 -8.77 7.02 12.01
CA THR A 14 -9.78 7.62 11.11
C THR A 14 -9.34 8.96 10.52
N ARG A 15 -8.31 9.59 11.10
CA ARG A 15 -7.79 10.89 10.66
C ARG A 15 -7.48 10.83 9.16
N HIS A 16 -8.08 11.75 8.41
CA HIS A 16 -7.90 11.93 6.96
C HIS A 16 -8.38 10.78 6.07
N LEU A 17 -8.80 9.64 6.64
CA LEU A 17 -9.17 8.43 5.92
C LEU A 17 -10.29 8.65 4.90
N ARG A 18 -11.35 9.38 5.29
CA ARG A 18 -12.47 9.70 4.38
C ARG A 18 -11.99 10.48 3.15
N ARG A 19 -11.10 11.46 3.32
CA ARG A 19 -10.57 12.27 2.21
C ARG A 19 -9.66 11.46 1.30
N SER A 20 -8.89 10.53 1.85
CA SER A 20 -8.08 9.59 1.07
C SER A 20 -8.96 8.63 0.26
N LEU A 21 -10.04 8.11 0.86
CA LEU A 21 -11.05 7.30 0.16
C LEU A 21 -11.80 8.08 -0.92
N LEU A 22 -12.13 9.35 -0.66
CA LEU A 22 -12.71 10.25 -1.64
C LEU A 22 -11.80 10.38 -2.87
N GLY A 23 -10.50 10.63 -2.67
CA GLY A 23 -9.53 10.67 -3.77
C GLY A 23 -9.48 9.36 -4.58
N VAL A 24 -9.51 8.21 -3.90
CA VAL A 24 -9.54 6.89 -4.57
C VAL A 24 -10.84 6.62 -5.32
N ALA A 25 -11.99 7.13 -4.84
CA ALA A 25 -13.28 6.91 -5.48
C ALA A 25 -13.47 7.71 -6.78
N PHE A 26 -12.87 8.90 -6.87
CA PHE A 26 -12.98 9.84 -7.99
C PHE A 26 -11.74 9.82 -8.89
N GLN A 27 -11.39 8.63 -9.38
CA GLN A 27 -10.32 8.42 -10.35
C GLN A 27 -10.84 8.40 -11.79
N ASP A 28 -10.05 8.90 -12.75
CA ASP A 28 -10.30 8.82 -14.20
C ASP A 28 -10.58 7.37 -14.65
N LEU A 29 -9.85 6.44 -14.03
CA LEU A 29 -10.01 5.01 -14.17
C LEU A 29 -10.25 4.45 -12.77
N PRO A 30 -11.40 3.81 -12.49
CA PRO A 30 -11.69 3.28 -11.17
C PRO A 30 -10.72 2.14 -10.82
N ALA A 31 -10.37 2.05 -9.54
CA ALA A 31 -9.72 0.85 -9.00
C ALA A 31 -10.69 -0.33 -9.07
N ALA A 32 -10.17 -1.52 -9.38
CA ALA A 32 -10.98 -2.74 -9.43
C ALA A 32 -11.40 -3.20 -8.04
N GLU A 33 -10.52 -3.06 -7.04
CA GLU A 33 -10.83 -3.28 -5.64
C GLU A 33 -10.13 -2.22 -4.78
N VAL A 34 -10.83 -1.81 -3.72
CA VAL A 34 -10.31 -0.87 -2.71
C VAL A 34 -10.32 -1.59 -1.36
N ILE A 35 -9.14 -1.73 -0.77
CA ILE A 35 -8.95 -2.38 0.51
C ILE A 35 -8.37 -1.36 1.49
N VAL A 36 -9.03 -1.18 2.63
CA VAL A 36 -8.51 -0.46 3.78
C VAL A 36 -7.99 -1.50 4.76
N SER A 37 -6.67 -1.58 4.96
CA SER A 37 -6.05 -2.50 5.90
C SER A 37 -5.51 -1.76 7.11
N CYS A 38 -5.84 -2.22 8.31
CA CYS A 38 -5.43 -1.54 9.53
C CYS A 38 -4.86 -2.45 10.61
N ASP A 39 -3.96 -1.85 11.37
CA ASP A 39 -3.26 -2.49 12.49
C ASP A 39 -3.95 -2.19 13.84
N ASN A 40 -5.28 -2.23 13.82
CA ASN A 40 -6.17 -2.20 14.98
C ASN A 40 -7.57 -2.67 14.57
N ASP A 41 -8.37 -3.04 15.55
CA ASP A 41 -9.75 -3.53 15.46
C ASP A 41 -10.76 -2.48 15.94
N GLN A 42 -10.37 -1.20 15.93
CA GLN A 42 -11.23 -0.09 16.31
C GLN A 42 -12.46 -0.03 15.36
N PRO A 43 -13.69 -0.06 15.91
CA PRO A 43 -14.91 -0.09 15.09
C PRO A 43 -15.09 1.21 14.27
N GLU A 44 -14.48 2.32 14.68
CA GLU A 44 -14.56 3.62 14.02
C GLU A 44 -13.98 3.58 12.60
N ILE A 45 -12.94 2.77 12.35
CA ILE A 45 -12.37 2.59 11.00
C ILE A 45 -13.41 1.96 10.07
N ALA A 46 -14.06 0.89 10.52
CA ALA A 46 -15.11 0.23 9.75
C ALA A 46 -16.34 1.11 9.57
N ALA A 47 -16.69 1.94 10.56
CA ALA A 47 -17.76 2.92 10.43
C ALA A 47 -17.46 3.94 9.31
N VAL A 48 -16.26 4.53 9.28
CA VAL A 48 -15.83 5.44 8.21
C VAL A 48 -15.85 4.74 6.85
N VAL A 49 -15.37 3.50 6.76
CA VAL A 49 -15.38 2.74 5.51
C VAL A 49 -16.80 2.47 5.02
N ARG A 50 -17.70 2.07 5.91
CA ARG A 50 -19.12 1.83 5.61
C ARG A 50 -19.81 3.10 5.09
N GLU A 51 -19.60 4.23 5.77
CA GLU A 51 -20.13 5.52 5.36
C GLU A 51 -19.58 5.97 4.01
N CYS A 52 -18.27 5.83 3.79
CA CYS A 52 -17.65 6.11 2.50
C CYS A 52 -18.19 5.19 1.40
N SER A 53 -18.43 3.91 1.69
CA SER A 53 -19.01 2.99 0.71
C SER A 53 -20.40 3.44 0.26
N ALA A 54 -21.23 3.87 1.21
CA ALA A 54 -22.56 4.43 0.93
C ALA A 54 -22.49 5.75 0.14
N GLU A 55 -21.69 6.70 0.62
CA GLU A 55 -21.59 8.05 0.04
C GLU A 55 -20.96 8.05 -1.36
N LEU A 56 -19.89 7.26 -1.54
CA LEU A 56 -19.06 7.30 -2.74
C LEU A 56 -19.50 6.26 -3.79
N GLY A 57 -20.44 5.38 -3.46
CA GLY A 57 -20.92 4.32 -4.36
C GLY A 57 -19.82 3.32 -4.74
N ARG A 58 -18.85 3.08 -3.84
CA ARG A 58 -17.74 2.16 -4.07
C ARG A 58 -17.80 1.00 -3.09
N ALA A 59 -17.56 -0.21 -3.62
CA ALA A 59 -17.30 -1.36 -2.78
C ALA A 59 -15.93 -1.19 -2.10
N ILE A 60 -15.88 -1.32 -0.78
CA ILE A 60 -14.65 -1.19 -0.01
C ILE A 60 -14.56 -2.36 0.97
N VAL A 61 -13.41 -3.03 0.98
CA VAL A 61 -13.10 -4.07 1.97
C VAL A 61 -12.29 -3.45 3.08
N VAL A 62 -12.68 -3.67 4.34
CA VAL A 62 -11.87 -3.35 5.51
C VAL A 62 -11.26 -4.62 6.07
N VAL A 63 -9.95 -4.62 6.27
CA VAL A 63 -9.17 -5.72 6.84
C VAL A 63 -8.56 -5.27 8.15
N GLN A 64 -8.90 -5.93 9.25
CA GLN A 64 -8.51 -5.52 10.60
C GLN A 64 -7.86 -6.66 11.37
N ARG A 65 -6.97 -6.31 12.31
CA ARG A 65 -6.44 -7.19 13.35
C ARG A 65 -6.38 -6.42 14.67
N ALA A 66 -6.46 -7.10 15.80
CA ALA A 66 -6.23 -6.46 17.09
C ALA A 66 -4.81 -5.88 17.18
N PHE A 67 -4.67 -4.71 17.81
CA PHE A 67 -3.36 -4.07 17.99
C PHE A 67 -2.53 -4.80 19.06
N THR A 68 -1.28 -5.11 18.74
CA THR A 68 -0.40 -5.92 19.62
C THR A 68 0.60 -5.09 20.42
N GLY A 69 0.32 -3.81 20.66
CA GLY A 69 1.18 -2.90 21.44
C GLY A 69 2.34 -2.27 20.65
N GLU A 70 2.69 -2.81 19.48
CA GLU A 70 3.70 -2.27 18.57
C GLU A 70 3.15 -2.14 17.15
N CYS A 71 3.61 -1.11 16.43
CA CYS A 71 3.26 -0.91 15.02
C CYS A 71 3.78 -2.08 14.16
N ARG A 72 2.86 -2.73 13.44
CA ARG A 72 3.11 -3.85 12.52
C ARG A 72 2.62 -3.51 11.11
N VAL A 73 3.03 -2.35 10.59
CA VAL A 73 2.56 -1.83 9.29
C VAL A 73 2.84 -2.78 8.11
N GLY A 74 3.97 -3.50 8.13
CA GLY A 74 4.29 -4.52 7.13
C GLY A 74 3.27 -5.67 7.14
N GLN A 75 2.91 -6.14 8.32
CA GLN A 75 1.88 -7.17 8.50
C GLN A 75 0.50 -6.66 8.07
N ALA A 76 0.12 -5.43 8.43
CA ALA A 76 -1.13 -4.82 7.96
C ALA A 76 -1.19 -4.73 6.43
N ARG A 77 -0.10 -4.35 5.75
CA ARG A 77 -0.04 -4.33 4.28
C ARG A 77 -0.13 -5.73 3.66
N ASN A 78 0.51 -6.72 4.29
CA ASN A 78 0.39 -8.12 3.87
C ASN A 78 -1.02 -8.66 4.07
N ASN A 79 -1.74 -8.24 5.11
CA ASN A 79 -3.13 -8.64 5.35
C ASN A 79 -4.05 -8.14 4.23
N GLY A 80 -3.89 -6.87 3.82
CA GLY A 80 -4.59 -6.34 2.65
C GLY A 80 -4.25 -7.10 1.36
N LEU A 81 -2.96 -7.44 1.16
CA LEU A 81 -2.54 -8.21 -0.02
C LEU A 81 -3.08 -9.64 0.01
N ARG A 82 -3.13 -10.29 1.17
CA ARG A 82 -3.75 -11.62 1.33
C ARG A 82 -5.24 -11.57 1.01
N ALA A 83 -5.97 -10.59 1.54
CA ALA A 83 -7.38 -10.41 1.22
C ALA A 83 -7.60 -10.22 -0.29
N LEU A 84 -6.77 -9.39 -0.94
CA LEU A 84 -6.81 -9.18 -2.38
C LEU A 84 -6.57 -10.45 -3.20
N VAL A 85 -5.56 -11.23 -2.83
CA VAL A 85 -5.25 -12.50 -3.51
C VAL A 85 -6.37 -13.52 -3.30
N SER A 86 -6.91 -13.63 -2.08
CA SER A 86 -8.05 -14.49 -1.77
C SER A 86 -9.33 -14.08 -2.52
N ALA A 87 -9.48 -12.79 -2.85
CA ALA A 87 -10.56 -12.27 -3.69
C ALA A 87 -10.38 -12.57 -5.19
N GLY A 88 -9.25 -13.18 -5.58
CA GLY A 88 -8.99 -13.61 -6.96
C GLY A 88 -8.23 -12.59 -7.80
N ALA A 89 -7.38 -11.76 -7.19
CA ALA A 89 -6.45 -10.93 -7.95
C ALA A 89 -5.46 -11.79 -8.74
N GLU A 90 -5.27 -11.44 -10.01
CA GLU A 90 -4.39 -12.17 -10.91
C GLU A 90 -2.93 -11.74 -10.76
N LEU A 91 -1.97 -12.58 -11.13
CA LEU A 91 -0.54 -12.22 -11.08
C LEU A 91 -0.18 -11.04 -12.00
N THR A 92 -0.97 -10.83 -13.04
CA THR A 92 -0.92 -9.73 -14.01
C THR A 92 -1.52 -8.44 -13.49
N ASP A 93 -2.37 -8.51 -12.46
CA ASP A 93 -2.93 -7.33 -11.79
C ASP A 93 -1.84 -6.54 -11.04
N ARG A 94 -2.21 -5.36 -10.57
CA ARG A 94 -1.31 -4.43 -9.89
C ARG A 94 -1.92 -3.92 -8.61
N VAL A 95 -1.07 -3.76 -7.61
CA VAL A 95 -1.44 -3.20 -6.32
C VAL A 95 -0.80 -1.84 -6.17
N LEU A 96 -1.62 -0.81 -5.98
CA LEU A 96 -1.23 0.54 -5.59
C LEU A 96 -1.36 0.67 -4.08
N TYR A 97 -0.25 0.90 -3.40
CA TYR A 97 -0.21 1.15 -1.97
C TYR A 97 -0.27 2.65 -1.67
N LEU A 98 -1.17 3.01 -0.77
CA LEU A 98 -1.35 4.36 -0.22
C LEU A 98 -1.45 4.28 1.31
N ASP A 99 -1.07 5.35 2.00
CA ASP A 99 -1.37 5.49 3.44
C ASP A 99 -2.74 6.18 3.63
N GLY A 100 -3.38 5.96 4.78
CA GLY A 100 -4.74 6.45 5.07
C GLY A 100 -4.91 7.98 5.11
N ASP A 101 -3.82 8.72 5.08
CA ASP A 101 -3.75 10.20 5.02
C ASP A 101 -3.33 10.72 3.64
N CYS A 102 -3.14 9.84 2.67
CA CYS A 102 -2.73 10.17 1.31
C CYS A 102 -3.93 10.21 0.35
N SER A 103 -4.30 11.40 -0.10
CA SER A 103 -5.32 11.58 -1.15
C SER A 103 -4.68 11.62 -2.53
N PRO A 104 -4.96 10.67 -3.44
CA PRO A 104 -4.46 10.71 -4.81
C PRO A 104 -5.22 11.73 -5.67
N SER A 105 -4.53 12.35 -6.63
CA SER A 105 -5.15 13.04 -7.76
C SER A 105 -5.92 12.07 -8.66
N SER A 106 -6.89 12.56 -9.42
CA SER A 106 -7.81 11.76 -10.26
C SER A 106 -7.12 10.81 -11.27
N SER A 107 -5.91 11.13 -11.70
CA SER A 107 -5.19 10.36 -12.73
C SER A 107 -4.34 9.19 -12.19
N VAL A 108 -4.17 9.06 -10.87
CA VAL A 108 -3.17 8.15 -10.27
C VAL A 108 -3.39 6.69 -10.69
N VAL A 109 -4.61 6.16 -10.55
CA VAL A 109 -4.92 4.76 -10.90
C VAL A 109 -4.64 4.51 -12.39
N ARG A 110 -5.07 5.42 -13.27
CA ARG A 110 -4.82 5.34 -14.71
C ARG A 110 -3.33 5.36 -15.04
N VAL A 111 -2.57 6.26 -14.43
CA VAL A 111 -1.11 6.37 -14.64
C VAL A 111 -0.40 5.10 -14.18
N HIS A 112 -0.75 4.58 -13.00
CA HIS A 112 -0.16 3.34 -12.49
C HIS A 112 -0.53 2.10 -13.30
N GLY A 113 -1.76 2.05 -13.85
CA GLY A 113 -2.16 1.00 -14.79
C GLY A 113 -1.34 1.06 -16.07
N HIS A 114 -1.41 2.20 -16.77
CA HIS A 114 -0.77 2.36 -18.08
C HIS A 114 0.76 2.25 -18.04
N ARG A 115 1.41 2.95 -17.11
CA ARG A 115 2.88 2.86 -16.97
C ARG A 115 3.31 1.49 -16.48
N GLY A 116 2.45 0.83 -15.71
CA GLY A 116 2.71 -0.47 -15.11
C GLY A 116 2.70 -1.61 -16.13
N GLU A 117 2.07 -1.47 -17.29
CA GLU A 117 2.14 -2.48 -18.35
C GLU A 117 3.58 -2.80 -18.79
N ARG A 118 4.51 -1.86 -18.58
CA ARG A 118 5.91 -1.97 -19.03
C ARG A 118 6.89 -2.33 -17.92
N VAL A 119 6.47 -2.20 -16.66
CA VAL A 119 7.37 -2.40 -15.51
C VAL A 119 6.67 -3.03 -14.31
N ASP A 120 7.42 -3.83 -13.55
CA ASP A 120 6.93 -4.48 -12.34
C ASP A 120 6.63 -3.46 -11.22
N LEU A 121 7.51 -2.47 -11.02
CA LEU A 121 7.49 -1.51 -9.90
C LEU A 121 7.38 -0.06 -10.41
N LEU A 122 6.42 0.70 -9.92
CA LEU A 122 6.33 2.14 -10.13
C LEU A 122 6.56 2.89 -8.82
N VAL A 123 7.60 3.73 -8.81
CA VAL A 123 7.96 4.56 -7.66
C VAL A 123 7.27 5.91 -7.77
N GLY A 124 6.34 6.16 -6.85
CA GLY A 124 5.67 7.44 -6.67
C GLY A 124 6.35 8.32 -5.62
N PHE A 125 5.68 9.42 -5.30
CA PHE A 125 6.03 10.31 -4.19
C PHE A 125 4.77 11.03 -3.71
N ARG A 126 4.80 11.54 -2.48
CA ARG A 126 3.71 12.33 -1.92
C ARG A 126 4.16 13.76 -1.69
N VAL A 127 3.28 14.71 -1.97
CA VAL A 127 3.48 16.11 -1.60
C VAL A 127 2.94 16.29 -0.20
N GLU A 128 3.80 16.74 0.70
CA GLU A 128 3.43 17.06 2.09
C GLU A 128 2.62 18.36 2.09
N LEU A 129 1.33 18.28 2.43
CA LEU A 129 0.50 19.45 2.63
C LEU A 129 0.89 20.17 3.93
N THR A 130 0.68 21.48 3.96
CA THR A 130 0.76 22.25 5.22
C THR A 130 -0.50 22.03 6.06
N PRO A 131 -0.49 22.40 7.36
CA PRO A 131 -1.71 22.42 8.17
C PRO A 131 -2.84 23.21 7.50
N GLU A 132 -2.53 24.39 6.94
CA GLU A 132 -3.49 25.29 6.31
C GLU A 132 -4.06 24.68 5.03
N GLN A 133 -3.23 24.04 4.20
CA GLN A 133 -3.70 23.32 3.01
C GLN A 133 -4.56 22.10 3.39
N THR A 134 -4.28 21.47 4.53
CA THR A 134 -5.04 20.31 5.02
C THR A 134 -6.39 20.73 5.60
N GLU A 135 -6.44 21.87 6.26
CA GLU A 135 -7.69 22.47 6.73
C GLU A 135 -8.56 22.91 5.54
N ALA A 136 -7.96 23.61 4.56
CA ALA A 136 -8.60 24.08 3.34
C ALA A 136 -8.75 23.00 2.23
N PHE A 137 -8.67 21.72 2.59
CA PHE A 137 -8.78 20.61 1.63
C PHE A 137 -10.14 20.64 0.92
N ASP A 138 -10.14 20.85 -0.40
CA ASP A 138 -11.35 21.03 -1.20
C ASP A 138 -11.88 19.69 -1.71
N GLU A 139 -12.83 19.11 -1.00
CA GLU A 139 -13.52 17.89 -1.42
C GLU A 139 -14.39 18.07 -2.67
N GLY A 140 -14.87 19.30 -2.93
CA GLY A 140 -15.62 19.62 -4.14
C GLY A 140 -14.73 19.56 -5.38
N ALA A 141 -13.49 20.05 -5.27
CA ALA A 141 -12.47 19.90 -6.30
C ALA A 141 -12.17 18.43 -6.59
N VAL A 142 -12.02 17.58 -5.55
CA VAL A 142 -11.79 16.13 -5.74
C VAL A 142 -12.94 15.48 -6.49
N ARG A 143 -14.19 15.76 -6.11
CA ARG A 143 -15.38 15.23 -6.82
C ARG A 143 -15.45 15.70 -8.28
N ALA A 144 -14.93 16.88 -8.57
CA ALA A 144 -14.81 17.43 -9.92
C ALA A 144 -13.56 16.92 -10.68
N GLY A 145 -12.82 15.96 -10.14
CA GLY A 145 -11.61 15.40 -10.77
C GLY A 145 -10.38 16.30 -10.73
N ARG A 146 -10.37 17.33 -9.86
CA ARG A 146 -9.24 18.27 -9.66
C ARG A 146 -8.50 17.95 -8.35
N ASP A 147 -7.31 18.51 -8.21
CA ASP A 147 -6.52 18.38 -6.97
C ASP A 147 -7.20 19.12 -5.81
N ALA A 148 -7.20 18.50 -4.62
CA ALA A 148 -7.81 19.04 -3.41
C ALA A 148 -7.10 20.28 -2.82
N ALA A 149 -5.87 20.54 -3.26
CA ALA A 149 -5.05 21.65 -2.79
C ALA A 149 -4.13 22.13 -3.92
N ILE A 150 -3.88 23.43 -3.94
CA ILE A 150 -2.94 24.05 -4.87
C ILE A 150 -1.52 23.91 -4.31
N LEU A 151 -0.61 23.36 -5.11
CA LEU A 151 0.78 23.23 -4.72
C LEU A 151 1.45 24.60 -4.67
N THR A 152 2.18 24.87 -3.60
CA THR A 152 3.05 26.04 -3.54
C THR A 152 4.19 25.92 -4.57
N PRO A 153 4.79 27.05 -5.00
CA PRO A 153 5.97 27.01 -5.87
C PRO A 153 7.14 26.20 -5.28
N GLU A 154 7.24 26.12 -3.95
CA GLU A 154 8.23 25.29 -3.27
C GLU A 154 7.91 23.80 -3.38
N GLN A 155 6.67 23.39 -3.10
CA GLN A 155 6.21 22.01 -3.26
C GLN A 155 6.41 21.53 -4.70
N ALA A 156 6.03 22.34 -5.69
CA ALA A 156 6.23 22.02 -7.11
C ALA A 156 7.72 21.85 -7.46
N ARG A 157 8.60 22.74 -6.95
CA ARG A 157 10.05 22.62 -7.14
C ARG A 157 10.62 21.38 -6.43
N ALA A 158 10.16 21.07 -5.23
CA ALA A 158 10.57 19.87 -4.48
C ALA A 158 10.18 18.59 -5.21
N LEU A 159 8.96 18.53 -5.75
CA LEU A 159 8.46 17.43 -6.58
C LEU A 159 9.33 17.25 -7.84
N ALA A 160 9.63 18.34 -8.56
CA ALA A 160 10.49 18.29 -9.74
C ALA A 160 11.93 17.86 -9.43
N ARG A 161 12.51 18.31 -8.30
CA ARG A 161 13.82 17.84 -7.83
C ARG A 161 13.80 16.36 -7.48
N ARG A 162 12.73 15.89 -6.82
CA ARG A 162 12.55 14.48 -6.45
C ARG A 162 12.47 13.59 -7.68
N ASP A 163 11.67 13.96 -8.68
CA ASP A 163 11.51 13.24 -9.94
C ASP A 163 12.85 13.11 -10.68
N ARG A 164 13.56 14.23 -10.92
CA ARG A 164 14.89 14.21 -11.54
C ARG A 164 15.87 13.30 -10.80
N ARG A 165 15.87 13.37 -9.46
CA ARG A 165 16.74 12.52 -8.64
C ARG A 165 16.41 11.04 -8.78
N TYR A 166 15.13 10.67 -8.75
CA TYR A 166 14.71 9.26 -8.86
C TYR A 166 14.96 8.70 -10.25
N ARG A 167 14.70 9.48 -11.31
CA ARG A 167 15.03 9.08 -12.68
C ARG A 167 16.55 8.89 -12.87
N ARG A 168 17.36 9.81 -12.34
CA ARG A 168 18.83 9.65 -12.32
C ARG A 168 19.26 8.41 -11.55
N GLN A 169 18.67 8.13 -10.39
CA GLN A 169 18.98 6.93 -9.60
C GLN A 169 18.63 5.66 -10.36
N LEU A 170 17.47 5.60 -11.00
CA LEU A 170 17.05 4.46 -11.82
C LEU A 170 17.98 4.24 -13.02
N PHE A 171 18.41 5.31 -13.68
CA PHE A 171 19.40 5.25 -14.75
C PHE A 171 20.75 4.72 -14.25
N LEU A 172 21.31 5.31 -13.19
CA LEU A 172 22.60 4.91 -12.61
C LEU A 172 22.57 3.48 -12.03
N ARG A 173 21.38 2.98 -11.65
CA ARG A 173 21.19 1.60 -11.19
C ARG A 173 21.57 0.58 -12.25
N ARG A 174 21.36 0.88 -13.53
CA ARG A 174 21.74 0.02 -14.66
C ARG A 174 23.25 -0.25 -14.72
N PHE A 175 24.04 0.65 -14.12
CA PHE A 175 25.50 0.57 -14.06
C PHE A 175 26.02 0.18 -12.67
N GLY A 176 25.14 -0.15 -11.72
CA GLY A 176 25.54 -0.45 -10.34
C GLY A 176 26.05 0.77 -9.54
N LEU A 177 25.89 2.00 -10.05
CA LEU A 177 26.43 3.24 -9.45
C LEU A 177 25.50 3.87 -8.40
N VAL A 178 24.57 3.10 -7.85
CA VAL A 178 23.61 3.58 -6.86
C VAL A 178 23.41 2.53 -5.76
N LYS A 179 23.09 2.98 -4.54
CA LYS A 179 22.74 2.06 -3.44
C LYS A 179 21.57 1.16 -3.86
N ARG A 180 21.63 -0.13 -3.50
CA ARG A 180 20.68 -1.17 -3.96
C ARG A 180 19.20 -0.86 -3.70
N HIS A 181 18.90 -0.08 -2.66
CA HIS A 181 17.55 0.34 -2.27
C HIS A 181 17.09 1.66 -2.92
N LYS A 182 17.79 2.15 -3.96
CA LYS A 182 17.45 3.38 -4.70
C LYS A 182 16.94 3.05 -6.11
N PRO A 183 15.97 3.83 -6.63
CA PRO A 183 15.22 4.90 -5.95
C PRO A 183 14.42 4.39 -4.75
N LYS A 184 14.21 5.26 -3.74
CA LYS A 184 13.49 4.83 -2.53
C LYS A 184 12.02 4.60 -2.88
N VAL A 185 11.49 3.47 -2.47
CA VAL A 185 10.05 3.23 -2.38
C VAL A 185 9.55 3.90 -1.11
N LEU A 186 8.43 4.63 -1.22
CA LEU A 186 7.66 5.09 -0.08
C LEU A 186 6.38 4.29 -0.09
N SER A 187 6.11 3.56 0.98
CA SER A 187 4.91 2.74 1.08
C SER A 187 3.60 3.54 1.01
N ALA A 188 3.69 4.84 1.30
CA ALA A 188 2.63 5.82 1.12
C ALA A 188 2.22 6.06 -0.35
N HIS A 189 3.09 5.74 -1.32
CA HIS A 189 2.81 5.90 -2.74
C HIS A 189 3.78 5.11 -3.62
N PHE A 190 3.39 3.89 -3.97
CA PHE A 190 4.01 3.11 -5.04
C PHE A 190 3.04 2.05 -5.56
N SER A 191 3.30 1.51 -6.74
CA SER A 191 2.57 0.31 -7.18
C SER A 191 3.50 -0.78 -7.67
N VAL A 192 3.01 -2.01 -7.61
CA VAL A 192 3.77 -3.19 -7.98
C VAL A 192 2.83 -4.25 -8.56
N GLY A 193 3.29 -5.00 -9.57
CA GLY A 193 2.54 -6.15 -10.06
C GLY A 193 2.32 -7.20 -8.96
N VAL A 194 1.14 -7.82 -8.89
CA VAL A 194 0.79 -8.83 -7.88
C VAL A 194 1.82 -9.97 -7.89
N GLY A 195 2.19 -10.47 -9.08
CA GLY A 195 3.25 -11.47 -9.19
C GLY A 195 4.59 -10.99 -8.63
N ALA A 196 4.96 -9.72 -8.82
CA ALA A 196 6.23 -9.19 -8.35
C ALA A 196 6.30 -9.03 -6.82
N ILE A 197 5.21 -8.58 -6.20
CA ILE A 197 5.15 -8.46 -4.73
C ILE A 197 5.09 -9.84 -4.06
N LEU A 198 4.38 -10.80 -4.65
CA LEU A 198 4.36 -12.18 -4.16
C LEU A 198 5.71 -12.89 -4.32
N ARG A 199 6.46 -12.63 -5.41
CA ARG A 199 7.82 -13.16 -5.59
C ARG A 199 8.73 -12.81 -4.39
N VAL A 200 8.65 -11.57 -3.89
CA VAL A 200 9.47 -11.12 -2.74
C VAL A 200 8.83 -11.45 -1.38
N ASN A 201 7.70 -12.16 -1.37
CA ASN A 201 6.90 -12.51 -0.20
C ASN A 201 6.28 -11.30 0.54
N GLY A 202 5.96 -10.23 -0.18
CA GLY A 202 5.34 -9.03 0.40
C GLY A 202 6.29 -8.18 1.25
N PHE A 203 5.76 -7.54 2.29
CA PHE A 203 6.54 -6.82 3.29
C PHE A 203 7.15 -7.81 4.29
N ASP A 204 8.34 -7.52 4.78
CA ASP A 204 9.01 -8.34 5.78
C ASP A 204 8.41 -8.02 7.16
N GLU A 205 7.67 -8.96 7.74
CA GLU A 205 6.91 -8.77 8.98
C GLU A 205 7.80 -8.67 10.23
N GLU A 206 9.09 -9.00 10.10
CA GLU A 206 10.07 -8.79 11.16
C GLU A 206 10.52 -7.32 11.29
N PHE A 207 10.08 -6.42 10.38
CA PHE A 207 10.15 -4.99 10.63
C PHE A 207 9.00 -4.57 11.56
N THR A 208 9.36 -4.10 12.75
CA THR A 208 8.44 -3.60 13.77
C THR A 208 8.70 -2.13 14.05
N GLY A 209 7.70 -1.44 14.60
CA GLY A 209 7.80 -0.01 14.85
C GLY A 209 7.79 0.82 13.56
N TRP A 210 8.39 1.99 13.61
CA TRP A 210 8.40 2.93 12.48
C TRP A 210 9.70 2.85 11.68
N GLY A 211 9.55 2.60 10.38
CA GLY A 211 10.54 2.88 9.34
C GLY A 211 11.34 1.68 8.84
N GLN A 212 11.84 1.85 7.61
CA GLN A 212 12.72 0.93 6.88
C GLN A 212 12.04 -0.30 6.26
N GLU A 213 10.78 -0.57 6.56
CA GLU A 213 10.02 -1.62 5.88
C GLU A 213 9.79 -1.27 4.40
N ASP A 214 9.61 0.02 4.10
CA ASP A 214 9.41 0.55 2.74
C ASP A 214 10.72 0.54 1.92
N ASP A 215 11.82 0.99 2.53
CA ASP A 215 13.16 0.91 1.96
C ASP A 215 13.57 -0.57 1.74
N ASP A 216 13.17 -1.49 2.62
CA ASP A 216 13.43 -2.93 2.53
C ASP A 216 12.66 -3.59 1.38
N VAL A 217 11.33 -3.43 1.32
CA VAL A 217 10.55 -4.01 0.21
C VAL A 217 11.03 -3.46 -1.13
N GLY A 218 11.36 -2.16 -1.19
CA GLY A 218 11.96 -1.54 -2.36
C GLY A 218 13.28 -2.19 -2.74
N ARG A 219 14.20 -2.40 -1.78
CA ARG A 219 15.47 -3.10 -2.00
C ARG A 219 15.26 -4.52 -2.51
N ARG A 220 14.29 -5.25 -1.94
CA ARG A 220 14.00 -6.64 -2.27
C ARG A 220 13.42 -6.80 -3.67
N LEU A 221 12.45 -5.96 -4.06
CA LEU A 221 11.93 -5.89 -5.43
C LEU A 221 13.04 -5.58 -6.44
N HIS A 222 13.85 -4.59 -6.12
CA HIS A 222 15.03 -4.23 -6.89
C HIS A 222 16.09 -5.34 -6.98
N GLY A 223 16.18 -6.21 -5.97
CA GLY A 223 17.09 -7.36 -5.91
C GLY A 223 16.56 -8.60 -6.62
N SER A 224 15.23 -8.75 -6.73
CA SER A 224 14.58 -9.87 -7.44
C SER A 224 14.53 -9.70 -8.96
N GLY A 225 15.11 -8.61 -9.49
CA GLY A 225 15.11 -8.30 -10.91
C GLY A 225 13.86 -7.54 -11.39
N ALA A 226 12.99 -7.07 -10.48
CA ALA A 226 11.82 -6.28 -10.85
C ALA A 226 12.23 -5.03 -11.65
N SER A 227 11.65 -4.90 -12.84
CA SER A 227 11.78 -3.70 -13.67
C SER A 227 11.09 -2.52 -12.97
N ALA A 228 11.67 -1.33 -13.05
CA ALA A 228 11.18 -0.18 -12.30
C ALA A 228 11.01 1.06 -13.16
N GLY A 229 9.98 1.86 -12.84
CA GLY A 229 9.69 3.18 -13.40
C GLY A 229 9.44 4.22 -12.32
N VAL A 230 9.37 5.49 -12.72
CA VAL A 230 9.16 6.65 -11.82
C VAL A 230 7.97 7.45 -12.32
N VAL A 231 7.02 7.75 -11.44
CA VAL A 231 5.77 8.47 -11.78
C VAL A 231 5.56 9.72 -10.92
N VAL A 232 6.60 10.20 -10.25
CA VAL A 232 6.55 11.29 -9.25
C VAL A 232 5.79 12.55 -9.70
N ARG A 233 5.93 12.97 -10.97
CA ARG A 233 5.20 14.16 -11.50
C ARG A 233 3.92 13.80 -12.25
N GLU A 234 3.69 12.52 -12.52
CA GLU A 234 2.60 12.03 -13.38
C GLU A 234 1.43 11.53 -12.54
N ALA A 235 1.72 10.93 -11.40
CA ALA A 235 0.78 10.50 -10.37
C ALA A 235 1.06 11.35 -9.13
N LEU A 236 0.20 12.33 -8.86
CA LEU A 236 0.32 13.18 -7.68
C LEU A 236 -0.50 12.59 -6.53
N VAL A 237 0.09 12.57 -5.34
CA VAL A 237 -0.58 12.17 -4.09
C VAL A 237 -0.31 13.25 -3.06
N LEU A 238 -1.36 13.70 -2.39
CA LEU A 238 -1.32 14.74 -1.37
C LEU A 238 -1.37 14.07 0.01
N HIS A 239 -0.28 14.17 0.77
CA HIS A 239 -0.23 13.69 2.14
C HIS A 239 -0.75 14.79 3.06
N GLN A 240 -1.90 14.52 3.69
CA GLN A 240 -2.58 15.45 4.56
C GLN A 240 -1.82 15.59 5.88
N TRP A 241 -1.57 16.83 6.29
CA TRP A 241 -0.72 17.13 7.43
C TRP A 241 -1.24 16.50 8.72
N HIS A 242 -0.32 15.94 9.49
CA HIS A 242 -0.54 15.56 10.88
C HIS A 242 0.80 15.57 11.65
N PRO A 243 0.78 15.65 12.99
CA PRO A 243 2.00 15.50 13.78
C PRO A 243 2.66 14.13 13.53
N THR A 244 3.97 14.11 13.29
CA THR A 244 4.71 12.86 13.08
C THR A 244 4.82 12.06 14.37
N ARG A 245 4.69 10.72 14.26
CA ARG A 245 4.98 9.77 15.34
C ARG A 245 6.34 9.09 15.18
N ALA A 246 6.99 9.26 14.02
CA ALA A 246 8.28 8.66 13.74
C ALA A 246 9.42 9.49 14.37
N PRO A 247 10.53 8.85 14.78
CA PRO A 247 11.72 9.56 15.25
C PRO A 247 12.20 10.56 14.19
N GLY A 248 12.65 11.74 14.62
CA GLY A 248 13.22 12.75 13.72
C GLY A 248 14.54 12.32 13.09
N VAL A 249 15.24 11.36 13.70
CA VAL A 249 16.56 10.87 13.27
C VAL A 249 16.43 9.45 12.72
N TRP A 250 16.85 9.28 11.45
CA TRP A 250 16.78 7.98 10.77
C TRP A 250 17.43 6.84 11.56
N LYS A 251 18.59 7.08 12.21
CA LYS A 251 19.33 6.05 12.96
C LYS A 251 18.58 5.50 14.18
N GLU A 252 17.57 6.22 14.64
CA GLU A 252 16.75 5.86 15.82
C GLU A 252 15.50 5.07 15.43
N SER A 253 15.22 4.90 14.13
CA SER A 253 14.13 4.04 13.66
C SER A 253 14.43 2.57 13.96
N ALA A 254 13.46 1.87 14.57
CA ALA A 254 13.58 0.48 15.02
C ALA A 254 14.06 -0.48 13.90
N GLY A 255 13.62 -0.25 12.65
CA GLY A 255 13.99 -1.09 11.51
C GLY A 255 15.43 -0.91 10.98
N VAL A 256 16.21 0.06 11.45
CA VAL A 256 17.54 0.36 10.87
C VAL A 256 18.53 -0.77 11.03
N GLU A 257 18.61 -1.37 12.22
CA GLU A 257 19.54 -2.46 12.48
C GLU A 257 19.26 -3.63 11.53
N ARG A 258 17.99 -4.02 11.43
CA ARG A 258 17.53 -5.05 10.51
C ARG A 258 17.84 -4.71 9.06
N PHE A 259 17.52 -3.50 8.61
CA PHE A 259 17.78 -3.04 7.24
C PHE A 259 19.27 -3.11 6.86
N ARG A 260 20.19 -2.94 7.82
CA ARG A 260 21.63 -3.04 7.57
C ARG A 260 22.13 -4.47 7.32
N ARG A 261 21.40 -5.50 7.77
CA ARG A 261 21.80 -6.92 7.67
C ARG A 261 21.79 -7.50 6.24
N ARG A 262 21.38 -6.72 5.23
CA ARG A 262 21.38 -7.12 3.79
C ARG A 262 20.67 -8.46 3.54
N LEU A 263 19.43 -8.53 3.99
CA LEU A 263 18.57 -9.71 3.92
C LEU A 263 18.34 -10.21 2.47
N PRO A 264 17.97 -11.48 2.30
CA PRO A 264 17.56 -12.04 1.01
C PRO A 264 16.44 -11.24 0.34
N TRP A 265 16.35 -11.31 -0.98
CA TRP A 265 15.32 -10.59 -1.74
C TRP A 265 13.91 -11.14 -1.52
N ARG A 266 13.76 -12.39 -1.07
CA ARG A 266 12.51 -12.95 -0.58
C ARG A 266 12.57 -13.00 0.94
N CYS A 267 11.67 -12.29 1.64
CA CYS A 267 11.65 -12.34 3.10
C CYS A 267 11.14 -13.69 3.60
N ALA A 268 11.65 -14.13 4.75
CA ALA A 268 11.24 -15.37 5.39
C ALA A 268 9.84 -15.23 6.01
N ARG A 269 9.52 -14.06 6.58
CA ARG A 269 8.23 -13.75 7.18
C ARG A 269 7.49 -12.71 6.36
N GLY A 270 6.35 -13.08 5.81
CA GLY A 270 5.66 -12.29 4.80
C GLY A 270 4.28 -12.86 4.46
N VAL A 271 3.82 -12.66 3.22
CA VAL A 271 2.48 -13.07 2.77
C VAL A 271 2.23 -14.59 2.90
N THR A 272 3.19 -15.43 2.51
CA THR A 272 3.04 -16.90 2.56
C THR A 272 3.33 -17.49 3.93
N ASP A 273 4.12 -16.78 4.74
CA ASP A 273 4.66 -17.25 6.02
C ASP A 273 4.52 -16.14 7.07
N PRO A 274 3.30 -15.72 7.41
CA PRO A 274 3.09 -14.59 8.29
C PRO A 274 3.65 -14.89 9.69
N ILE A 275 4.10 -13.85 10.39
CA ILE A 275 4.32 -13.95 11.83
C ILE A 275 2.97 -14.17 12.49
N GLU A 276 2.97 -14.95 13.57
CA GLU A 276 1.80 -15.14 14.42
C GLU A 276 1.15 -13.79 14.76
N GLN A 277 -0.17 -13.73 14.61
CA GLN A 277 -0.92 -12.50 14.79
C GLN A 277 -2.34 -12.81 15.28
N PRO A 278 -3.01 -11.86 15.95
CA PRO A 278 -4.41 -11.98 16.28
C PRO A 278 -5.26 -12.27 15.04
N PRO A 279 -6.47 -12.83 15.22
CA PRO A 279 -7.39 -13.08 14.12
C PRO A 279 -7.56 -11.86 13.22
N VAL A 280 -7.44 -12.10 11.91
CA VAL A 280 -7.64 -11.08 10.88
C VAL A 280 -9.08 -11.18 10.40
N THR A 281 -9.82 -10.08 10.49
CA THR A 281 -11.18 -10.00 9.97
C THR A 281 -11.18 -9.21 8.66
N ALA A 282 -12.04 -9.61 7.71
CA ALA A 282 -12.23 -8.91 6.45
C ALA A 282 -13.73 -8.73 6.22
N ARG A 283 -14.18 -7.48 6.12
CA ARG A 283 -15.59 -7.13 5.91
C ARG A 283 -15.71 -6.28 4.66
N ARG A 284 -16.67 -6.58 3.80
CA ARG A 284 -16.91 -5.87 2.56
C ARG A 284 -18.17 -5.04 2.68
N PHE A 285 -18.07 -3.76 2.35
CA PHE A 285 -19.20 -2.86 2.30
C PHE A 285 -19.50 -2.49 0.85
N GLU A 286 -20.78 -2.60 0.47
CA GLU A 286 -21.31 -2.16 -0.82
C GLU A 286 -22.53 -1.29 -0.57
N GLY A 287 -22.47 -0.01 -0.96
CA GLY A 287 -23.53 0.95 -0.63
C GLY A 287 -23.76 1.11 0.88
N GLY A 288 -22.72 0.85 1.69
CA GLY A 288 -22.80 0.87 3.15
C GLY A 288 -23.45 -0.36 3.80
N ILE A 289 -23.81 -1.38 3.02
CA ILE A 289 -24.31 -2.65 3.52
C ILE A 289 -23.14 -3.64 3.60
N GLU A 290 -23.00 -4.31 4.74
CA GLU A 290 -22.03 -5.40 4.88
C GLU A 290 -22.50 -6.60 4.08
N VAL A 291 -21.65 -7.07 3.17
CA VAL A 291 -21.89 -8.26 2.34
C VAL A 291 -20.90 -9.35 2.72
N ASN A 292 -21.33 -10.61 2.69
CA ASN A 292 -20.49 -11.74 3.05
C ASN A 292 -19.24 -11.81 2.15
N CYS A 293 -18.07 -11.59 2.73
CA CYS A 293 -16.80 -11.94 2.11
C CYS A 293 -16.69 -13.46 2.04
N ARG A 294 -16.07 -13.98 0.97
CA ARG A 294 -15.46 -15.32 1.06
C ARG A 294 -14.41 -15.25 2.18
N GLU A 295 -14.45 -16.19 3.14
CA GLU A 295 -13.53 -16.21 4.28
C GLU A 295 -12.07 -16.06 3.81
N VAL A 296 -11.35 -15.07 4.35
CA VAL A 296 -9.91 -14.92 4.12
C VAL A 296 -9.20 -15.97 4.96
N LEU A 297 -9.16 -17.21 4.47
CA LEU A 297 -8.41 -18.27 5.15
C LEU A 297 -6.91 -17.95 5.09
N PRO A 298 -6.17 -18.02 6.21
CA PRO A 298 -4.72 -18.04 6.14
C PRO A 298 -4.27 -19.24 5.30
N PRO A 299 -3.30 -19.08 4.38
CA PRO A 299 -2.75 -20.23 3.67
C PRO A 299 -2.06 -21.14 4.69
N GLY A 300 -2.67 -22.29 4.96
CA GLY A 300 -2.06 -23.35 5.77
C GLY A 300 -2.89 -23.85 6.95
N HIS A 301 -4.10 -24.34 6.70
CA HIS A 301 -4.68 -25.48 7.42
C HIS A 301 -5.45 -26.32 6.39
N ARG A 302 -4.73 -27.12 5.60
CA ARG A 302 -5.39 -28.31 5.05
C ARG A 302 -5.72 -29.16 6.27
N ARG A 303 -7.01 -29.33 6.56
CA ARG A 303 -7.44 -30.47 7.38
C ARG A 303 -6.82 -31.69 6.70
N GLY A 304 -5.99 -32.42 7.42
CA GLY A 304 -5.59 -33.75 6.98
C GLY A 304 -6.86 -34.57 6.94
N ASP A 305 -7.39 -34.78 5.75
CA ASP A 305 -8.39 -35.81 5.54
C ASP A 305 -7.70 -37.13 5.88
N GLY A 306 -8.20 -37.78 6.93
CA GLY A 306 -7.76 -39.08 7.37
C GLY A 306 -7.90 -40.08 6.22
N ALA A 307 -6.78 -40.62 5.79
CA ALA A 307 -6.79 -41.89 5.09
C ALA A 307 -6.77 -42.98 6.16
N ASP A 308 -7.95 -43.56 6.40
CA ASP A 308 -8.11 -44.86 7.03
C ASP A 308 -7.23 -45.88 6.31
N ALA A 309 -6.17 -46.31 6.97
CA ALA A 309 -5.49 -47.55 6.63
C ALA A 309 -6.25 -48.70 7.32
N GLN A 310 -7.35 -49.12 6.70
CA GLN A 310 -7.88 -50.46 6.92
C GLN A 310 -7.13 -51.42 6.00
N GLY A 311 -6.39 -52.34 6.61
CA GLY A 311 -5.83 -53.49 5.91
C GLY A 311 -6.93 -54.41 5.39
N ILE A 312 -6.63 -55.09 4.28
CA ILE A 312 -7.06 -56.45 3.93
C ILE A 312 -6.06 -56.94 2.85
N ALA A 313 -5.58 -58.18 3.08
CA ALA A 313 -4.71 -59.04 2.28
C ALA A 313 -3.20 -58.76 2.30
#